data_AF-A0AAP5Z2M3-F1
#
_entry.id   AF-A0AAP5Z2M3-F1
#
_cell.length_a   1.000
_cell.length_b   1.000
_cell.length_c   1.000
_cell.angle_alpha   90.00
_cell.angle_beta   90.00
_cell.angle_gamma   90.00
#
_symmetry.space_group_name_H-M   'P 1'
#
loop_
_entity.id
_entity.type
_entity.pdbx_description
1 polymer ?
#
loop_
_entity_poly.entity_id
_entity_poly.type
_entity_poly.pdbx_seq_one_letter_code
_entity_poly.pdbx_strand_id
1 'polypeptide(L)'
;SEGYEAMKRASKNDKLMIDLVAYADMVSSSDFMDSEYNTPEYTNHFRIGGVKLNFDGSPQGKTAWLSQPYFHPPHGQDKDYAGYPTFEDQQAYDYVETAFKNEWQVLTHANGDAAIEQFINAVTKANEKLGKQDRRPVLIHGQTMRQDQVDRLAAQGIFPSLFPMHTFDWGDWHV
;
A
#
# COMPACT_ATOMS: atom_id res chain seq x y z
N SER A 1 -1.65 17.21 8.64
CA SER A 1 -2.99 16.69 9.00
C SER A 1 -3.12 16.71 10.53
N GLU A 2 -4.35 16.73 11.06
CA GLU A 2 -4.56 16.74 12.53
C GLU A 2 -3.97 15.50 13.23
N GLY A 3 -3.99 14.34 12.56
CA GLY A 3 -3.43 13.09 13.10
C GLY A 3 -1.93 13.17 13.38
N TYR A 4 -1.15 13.70 12.44
CA TYR A 4 0.30 13.90 12.62
C TYR A 4 0.60 14.81 13.81
N GLU A 5 -0.11 15.93 13.93
CA GLU A 5 0.08 16.86 15.06
C GLU A 5 -0.37 16.24 16.39
N ALA A 6 -1.39 15.37 16.39
CA ALA A 6 -1.76 14.62 17.59
C ALA A 6 -0.67 13.63 18.03
N MET A 7 -0.08 12.88 17.10
CA MET A 7 1.03 11.95 17.38
C MET A 7 2.26 12.69 17.91
N LYS A 8 2.62 13.84 17.32
CA LYS A 8 3.69 14.70 17.81
C LYS A 8 3.43 15.19 19.22
N ARG A 9 2.21 15.68 19.51
CA ARG A 9 1.86 16.11 20.87
C ARG A 9 1.97 14.95 21.86
N ALA A 10 1.51 13.75 21.50
CA ALA A 10 1.61 12.58 22.37
C ALA A 10 3.08 12.19 22.65
N SER A 11 3.92 12.16 21.62
CA SER A 11 5.37 11.93 21.73
C SER A 11 6.06 12.99 22.61
N LYS A 12 5.82 14.27 22.36
CA LYS A 12 6.42 15.37 23.15
C LYS A 12 6.01 15.38 24.63
N ASN A 13 4.84 14.83 24.96
CA ASN A 13 4.32 14.77 26.32
C ASN A 13 4.47 13.39 26.98
N ASP A 14 5.27 12.48 26.39
CA ASP A 14 5.53 11.13 26.89
C ASP A 14 4.22 10.33 27.18
N LYS A 15 3.28 10.38 26.23
CA LYS A 15 1.95 9.74 26.34
C LYS A 15 1.79 8.48 25.50
N LEU A 16 2.79 8.11 24.71
CA LEU A 16 2.76 6.89 23.92
C LEU A 16 3.25 5.73 24.79
N MET A 17 2.40 4.71 24.97
CA MET A 17 2.74 3.51 25.75
C MET A 17 3.42 2.43 24.92
N ILE A 18 3.41 2.57 23.60
CA ILE A 18 3.98 1.64 22.63
C ILE A 18 4.69 2.44 21.55
N ASP A 19 5.66 1.79 20.89
CA ASP A 19 6.28 2.31 19.69
C ASP A 19 5.26 2.46 18.56
N LEU A 20 5.23 3.65 17.99
CA LEU A 20 4.34 4.07 16.92
C LEU A 20 5.17 4.43 15.69
N VAL A 21 4.98 3.68 14.62
CA VAL A 21 5.54 3.97 13.31
C VAL A 21 4.41 4.49 12.42
N ALA A 22 4.46 5.77 12.07
CA ALA A 22 3.53 6.34 11.11
C ALA A 22 4.02 6.14 9.67
N TYR A 23 3.07 5.97 8.76
CA TYR A 23 3.32 6.02 7.32
C TYR A 23 2.50 7.17 6.74
N ALA A 24 3.19 8.13 6.12
CA ALA A 24 2.55 9.29 5.53
C ALA A 24 1.79 8.89 4.26
N ASP A 25 0.59 9.43 4.06
CA ASP A 25 -0.09 9.25 2.77
C ASP A 25 0.71 9.94 1.67
N MET A 26 1.16 9.18 0.67
CA MET A 26 2.10 9.67 -0.34
C MET A 26 1.51 10.82 -1.16
N VAL A 27 0.19 10.80 -1.40
CA VAL A 27 -0.49 11.74 -2.28
C VAL A 27 -0.80 13.05 -1.56
N SER A 28 -1.22 12.97 -0.29
CA SER A 28 -1.80 14.10 0.44
C SER A 28 -1.01 14.57 1.66
N SER A 29 0.05 13.85 2.05
CA SER A 29 0.76 14.10 3.31
C SER A 29 2.27 13.76 3.24
N SER A 30 2.84 13.64 2.03
CA SER A 30 4.26 13.32 1.86
C SER A 30 5.21 14.41 2.36
N ASP A 31 4.72 15.64 2.56
CA ASP A 31 5.44 16.72 3.23
C ASP A 31 5.88 16.38 4.67
N PHE A 32 5.21 15.43 5.34
CA PHE A 32 5.63 14.99 6.69
C PHE A 32 6.92 14.16 6.66
N MET A 33 7.33 13.66 5.48
CA MET A 33 8.60 12.97 5.32
C MET A 33 9.80 13.90 5.50
N ASP A 34 9.62 15.22 5.42
CA ASP A 34 10.68 16.22 5.68
C ASP A 34 10.86 16.52 7.18
N SER A 35 10.08 15.87 8.05
CA SER A 35 10.12 16.14 9.48
C SER A 35 11.27 15.43 10.21
N GLU A 36 11.61 15.94 11.40
CA GLU A 36 12.59 15.32 12.33
C GLU A 36 12.22 13.88 12.76
N TYR A 37 10.98 13.46 12.53
CA TYR A 37 10.51 12.12 12.88
C TYR A 37 10.76 11.09 11.78
N ASN A 38 11.13 11.49 10.56
CA ASN A 38 11.50 10.55 9.48
C ASN A 38 12.95 10.07 9.66
N THR A 39 13.16 9.25 10.68
CA THR A 39 14.45 8.66 11.03
C THR A 39 14.24 7.23 11.54
N PRO A 40 15.25 6.35 11.48
CA PRO A 40 15.15 4.99 12.03
C PRO A 40 14.90 4.97 13.55
N GLU A 41 15.34 6.00 14.27
CA GLU A 41 15.22 6.14 15.73
C GLU A 41 13.85 6.67 16.16
N TYR A 42 13.36 6.17 17.29
CA TYR A 42 12.14 6.70 17.91
C TYR A 42 12.47 7.94 18.75
N THR A 43 11.65 8.97 18.59
CA THR A 43 11.58 10.09 19.52
C THR A 43 10.38 9.89 20.44
N ASN A 44 10.62 9.53 21.71
CA ASN A 44 9.59 9.18 22.69
C ASN A 44 8.50 8.26 22.10
N HIS A 45 8.92 7.07 21.65
CA HIS A 45 8.08 6.07 21.00
C HIS A 45 7.46 6.46 19.64
N PHE A 46 7.82 7.58 19.03
CA PHE A 46 7.28 7.98 17.73
C PHE A 46 8.34 8.13 16.65
N ARG A 47 8.07 7.58 15.46
CA ARG A 47 8.81 7.86 14.22
C ARG A 47 7.89 7.76 13.01
N ILE A 48 8.34 8.31 11.89
CA ILE A 48 7.77 8.08 10.56
C ILE A 48 8.64 7.05 9.85
N GLY A 49 8.03 5.98 9.34
CA GLY A 49 8.74 4.85 8.75
C GLY A 49 8.74 4.83 7.22
N GLY A 50 7.95 5.68 6.58
CA GLY A 50 7.80 5.68 5.14
C GLY A 50 6.46 6.22 4.70
N VAL A 51 6.02 5.78 3.52
CA VAL A 51 4.80 6.25 2.88
C VAL A 51 3.79 5.13 2.64
N LYS A 52 2.52 5.51 2.57
CA LYS A 52 1.38 4.66 2.23
C LYS A 52 0.79 5.10 0.89
N LEU A 53 0.50 4.12 0.03
CA LEU A 53 -0.21 4.26 -1.24
C LEU A 53 -1.46 3.36 -1.26
N ASN A 54 -2.46 3.75 -2.02
CA ASN A 54 -3.66 2.96 -2.30
C ASN A 54 -3.83 2.81 -3.80
N PHE A 55 -3.71 1.60 -4.34
CA PHE A 55 -3.75 1.35 -5.77
C PHE A 55 -5.16 0.98 -6.28
N ASP A 56 -6.06 0.56 -5.39
CA ASP A 56 -7.46 0.27 -5.70
C ASP A 56 -8.36 0.41 -4.47
N GLY A 57 -9.64 0.08 -4.66
CA GLY A 57 -10.63 0.03 -3.58
C GLY A 57 -10.65 -1.32 -2.85
N SER A 58 -11.84 -1.75 -2.46
CA SER A 58 -12.03 -2.93 -1.64
C SER A 58 -12.95 -3.95 -2.33
N PRO A 59 -12.72 -5.27 -2.20
CA PRO A 59 -13.56 -6.26 -2.87
C PRO A 59 -15.01 -6.26 -2.36
N GLN A 60 -15.24 -5.93 -1.09
CA GLN A 60 -16.57 -5.86 -0.46
C GLN A 60 -17.40 -4.72 -1.06
N GLY A 61 -16.73 -3.61 -1.39
CA GLY A 61 -17.33 -2.52 -2.15
C GLY A 61 -17.39 -2.79 -3.66
N LYS A 62 -16.84 -3.92 -4.13
CA LYS A 62 -16.58 -4.25 -5.53
C LYS A 62 -15.74 -3.20 -6.25
N THR A 63 -14.90 -2.46 -5.52
CA THR A 63 -14.03 -1.41 -6.07
C THR A 63 -12.57 -1.84 -6.17
N ALA A 64 -12.22 -3.03 -5.68
CA ALA A 64 -10.93 -3.64 -5.96
C ALA A 64 -10.79 -3.94 -7.46
N TRP A 65 -9.62 -3.70 -8.03
CA TRP A 65 -9.40 -3.77 -9.48
C TRP A 65 -8.89 -5.13 -9.93
N LEU A 66 -9.75 -5.87 -10.62
CA LEU A 66 -9.52 -7.23 -11.07
C LEU A 66 -9.08 -7.28 -12.54
N SER A 67 -8.35 -8.33 -12.92
CA SER A 67 -8.04 -8.59 -14.34
C SER A 67 -9.21 -9.19 -15.11
N GLN A 68 -10.23 -9.69 -14.40
CA GLN A 68 -11.46 -10.25 -14.95
C GLN A 68 -12.68 -9.56 -14.33
N PRO A 69 -13.82 -9.47 -15.04
CA PRO A 69 -15.04 -8.88 -14.50
C PRO A 69 -15.50 -9.57 -13.21
N TYR A 70 -16.13 -8.82 -12.32
CA TYR A 70 -16.81 -9.38 -11.15
C TYR A 70 -17.92 -10.34 -11.61
N PHE A 71 -17.96 -11.54 -11.01
CA PHE A 71 -18.99 -12.54 -11.30
C PHE A 71 -20.42 -11.97 -11.11
N HIS A 72 -20.58 -11.17 -10.06
CA HIS A 72 -21.76 -10.33 -9.84
C HIS A 72 -21.33 -8.86 -9.79
N PRO A 73 -21.52 -8.08 -10.87
CA PRO A 73 -21.28 -6.64 -10.83
C PRO A 73 -22.16 -5.92 -9.78
N PRO A 74 -21.78 -4.73 -9.31
CA PRO A 74 -22.66 -3.88 -8.52
C PRO A 74 -23.91 -3.49 -9.33
N HIS A 75 -25.01 -3.17 -8.63
CA HIS A 75 -26.22 -2.69 -9.29
C HIS A 75 -25.92 -1.43 -10.13
N GLY A 76 -26.33 -1.43 -11.39
CA GLY A 76 -26.12 -0.32 -12.33
C GLY A 76 -24.77 -0.34 -13.06
N GLN A 77 -23.94 -1.35 -12.85
CA GLN A 77 -22.72 -1.58 -13.64
C GLN A 77 -22.93 -2.67 -14.70
N ASP A 78 -22.16 -2.57 -15.78
CA ASP A 78 -22.17 -3.54 -16.86
C ASP A 78 -21.51 -4.88 -16.46
N LYS A 79 -21.73 -5.92 -17.28
CA LYS A 79 -21.21 -7.28 -17.03
C LYS A 79 -19.70 -7.39 -17.11
N ASP A 80 -19.03 -6.42 -17.72
CA ASP A 80 -17.58 -6.33 -17.86
C ASP A 80 -16.92 -5.52 -16.74
N TYR A 81 -17.69 -5.04 -15.76
CA TYR A 81 -17.17 -4.28 -14.62
C TYR A 81 -16.16 -5.10 -13.80
N ALA A 82 -14.96 -4.57 -13.66
CA ALA A 82 -13.83 -5.21 -12.97
C ALA A 82 -13.26 -4.36 -11.82
N GLY A 83 -14.02 -3.38 -11.30
CA GLY A 83 -13.47 -2.37 -10.40
C GLY A 83 -12.58 -1.38 -11.16
N TYR A 84 -11.70 -0.66 -10.48
CA TYR A 84 -10.90 0.38 -11.11
C TYR A 84 -9.63 0.72 -10.32
N PRO A 85 -8.54 1.11 -11.02
CA PRO A 85 -7.34 1.58 -10.37
C PRO A 85 -7.58 2.96 -9.72
N THR A 86 -6.77 3.26 -8.70
CA THR A 86 -6.68 4.60 -8.12
C THR A 86 -5.75 5.50 -8.94
N PHE A 87 -4.73 4.91 -9.57
CA PHE A 87 -3.71 5.62 -10.35
C PHE A 87 -3.56 5.00 -11.74
N GLU A 88 -3.22 5.82 -12.73
CA GLU A 88 -2.64 5.32 -13.96
C GLU A 88 -1.27 4.69 -13.70
N ASP A 89 -0.84 3.75 -14.55
CA ASP A 89 0.42 3.00 -14.37
C ASP A 89 1.64 3.91 -14.20
N GLN A 90 1.70 4.99 -14.99
CA GLN A 90 2.82 5.94 -14.92
C GLN A 90 2.81 6.70 -13.59
N GLN A 91 1.65 7.10 -13.09
CA GLN A 91 1.53 7.79 -11.80
C GLN A 91 1.86 6.84 -10.63
N ALA A 92 1.37 5.60 -10.67
CA ALA A 92 1.72 4.56 -9.69
C ALA A 92 3.24 4.34 -9.62
N TYR A 93 3.88 4.24 -10.78
CA TYR A 93 5.33 4.14 -10.88
C TYR A 93 6.05 5.39 -10.35
N ASP A 94 5.62 6.59 -10.70
CA ASP A 94 6.28 7.83 -10.28
C ASP A 94 6.26 8.00 -8.76
N TYR A 95 5.17 7.60 -8.08
CA TYR A 95 5.12 7.57 -6.62
C TYR A 95 6.09 6.56 -6.01
N VAL A 96 6.15 5.34 -6.54
CA VAL A 96 7.10 4.31 -6.06
C VAL A 96 8.53 4.74 -6.31
N GLU A 97 8.85 5.30 -7.48
CA GLU A 97 10.17 5.83 -7.80
C GLU A 97 10.56 6.95 -6.84
N THR A 98 9.64 7.87 -6.55
CA THR A 98 9.88 8.98 -5.62
C THR A 98 10.18 8.47 -4.23
N ALA A 99 9.41 7.52 -3.71
CA ALA A 99 9.68 6.92 -2.41
C ALA A 99 11.04 6.20 -2.39
N PHE A 100 11.35 5.42 -3.43
CA PHE A 100 12.60 4.66 -3.50
C PHE A 100 13.84 5.55 -3.62
N LYS A 101 13.75 6.68 -4.33
CA LYS A 101 14.82 7.69 -4.41
C LYS A 101 15.16 8.30 -3.06
N ASN A 102 14.17 8.42 -2.18
CA ASN A 102 14.33 8.97 -0.83
C ASN A 102 14.52 7.86 0.23
N GLU A 103 14.72 6.61 -0.20
CA GLU A 103 14.87 5.44 0.69
C GLU A 103 13.68 5.22 1.64
N TRP A 104 12.50 5.73 1.28
CA TRP A 104 11.28 5.53 2.07
C TRP A 104 10.70 4.15 1.82
N GLN A 105 10.34 3.45 2.90
CA GLN A 105 9.56 2.23 2.77
C GLN A 105 8.17 2.55 2.21
N VAL A 106 7.71 1.73 1.27
CA VAL A 106 6.38 1.86 0.69
C VAL A 106 5.49 0.75 1.20
N LEU A 107 4.38 1.11 1.85
CA LEU A 107 3.25 0.22 2.06
C LEU A 107 2.21 0.52 0.98
N THR A 108 1.70 -0.50 0.31
CA THR A 108 0.72 -0.31 -0.78
C THR A 108 -0.51 -1.15 -0.51
N HIS A 109 -1.66 -0.51 -0.36
CA HIS A 109 -2.95 -1.18 -0.44
C HIS A 109 -3.19 -1.59 -1.89
N ALA A 110 -3.34 -2.90 -2.12
CA ALA A 110 -3.82 -3.45 -3.37
C ALA A 110 -4.57 -4.76 -3.08
N ASN A 111 -5.85 -4.81 -3.42
CA ASN A 111 -6.70 -5.98 -3.21
C ASN A 111 -6.87 -6.81 -4.46
N GLY A 112 -7.18 -6.13 -5.56
CA GLY A 112 -7.48 -6.68 -6.85
C GLY A 112 -6.22 -7.16 -7.56
N ASP A 113 -6.31 -8.25 -8.30
CA ASP A 113 -5.16 -8.87 -8.93
C ASP A 113 -4.54 -7.99 -10.03
N ALA A 114 -5.32 -7.11 -10.68
CA ALA A 114 -4.78 -6.10 -11.57
C ALA A 114 -4.06 -4.96 -10.82
N ALA A 115 -4.55 -4.55 -9.64
CA ALA A 115 -3.85 -3.57 -8.80
C ALA A 115 -2.53 -4.13 -8.23
N ILE A 116 -2.51 -5.40 -7.83
CA ILE A 116 -1.29 -6.11 -7.39
C ILE A 116 -0.28 -6.18 -8.54
N GLU A 117 -0.75 -6.45 -9.76
CA GLU A 117 0.07 -6.44 -10.97
C GLU A 117 0.71 -5.06 -11.22
N GLN A 118 -0.09 -4.00 -11.13
CA GLN A 118 0.40 -2.62 -11.24
C GLN A 118 1.49 -2.32 -10.21
N PHE A 119 1.30 -2.75 -8.95
CA PHE A 119 2.31 -2.55 -7.91
C PHE A 119 3.61 -3.32 -8.16
N ILE A 120 3.52 -4.59 -8.56
CA ILE A 120 4.70 -5.41 -8.94
C ILE A 120 5.46 -4.71 -10.07
N ASN A 121 4.76 -4.21 -11.08
CA ASN A 121 5.38 -3.54 -12.23
C ASN A 121 6.03 -2.21 -11.85
N ALA A 122 5.39 -1.41 -11.00
CA ALA A 122 5.94 -0.16 -10.48
C ALA A 122 7.25 -0.40 -9.69
N VAL A 123 7.26 -1.39 -8.80
CA VAL A 123 8.46 -1.77 -8.02
C VAL A 123 9.55 -2.33 -8.93
N THR A 124 9.20 -3.19 -9.89
CA THR A 124 10.15 -3.77 -10.85
C THR A 124 10.87 -2.66 -11.62
N LYS A 125 10.10 -1.74 -12.22
CA LYS A 125 10.64 -0.61 -13.00
C LYS A 125 11.49 0.32 -12.13
N ALA A 126 11.10 0.57 -10.87
CA ALA A 126 11.89 1.37 -9.94
C ALA A 126 13.21 0.69 -9.55
N ASN A 127 13.19 -0.63 -9.30
CA ASN A 127 14.39 -1.43 -9.03
C ASN A 127 15.35 -1.48 -10.22
N GLU A 128 14.83 -1.61 -11.45
CA GLU A 128 15.63 -1.57 -12.67
C GLU A 128 16.33 -0.20 -12.84
N LYS A 129 15.63 0.89 -12.52
CA LYS A 129 16.16 2.26 -12.67
C LYS A 129 17.14 2.65 -11.55
N LEU A 130 16.83 2.32 -10.30
CA LEU A 130 17.55 2.81 -9.11
C LEU A 130 18.50 1.76 -8.52
N GLY A 131 18.54 0.56 -9.10
CA GLY A 131 19.20 -0.60 -8.51
C GLY A 131 18.35 -1.22 -7.40
N LYS A 132 18.31 -2.55 -7.37
CA LYS A 132 17.63 -3.30 -6.32
C LYS A 132 18.37 -3.13 -4.98
N GLN A 133 17.64 -2.70 -3.96
CA GLN A 133 18.11 -2.52 -2.59
C GLN A 133 17.08 -3.09 -1.61
N ASP A 134 17.45 -3.25 -0.35
CA ASP A 134 16.52 -3.68 0.70
C ASP A 134 15.63 -2.52 1.18
N ARG A 135 14.69 -2.09 0.32
CA ARG A 135 13.70 -1.03 0.63
C ARG A 135 12.42 -1.58 1.28
N ARG A 136 12.33 -2.89 1.43
CA ARG A 136 11.23 -3.63 2.07
C ARG A 136 9.82 -3.15 1.66
N PRO A 137 9.49 -3.03 0.35
CA PRO A 137 8.14 -2.67 -0.06
C PRO A 137 7.14 -3.72 0.45
N VAL A 138 5.94 -3.28 0.82
CA VAL A 138 4.92 -4.15 1.41
C VAL A 138 3.62 -4.07 0.61
N LEU A 139 3.13 -5.22 0.19
CA LEU A 139 1.75 -5.38 -0.27
C LEU A 139 0.84 -5.52 0.94
N ILE A 140 -0.13 -4.64 1.09
CA ILE A 140 -1.17 -4.69 2.13
C ILE A 140 -2.43 -5.31 1.50
N HIS A 141 -3.01 -6.28 2.23
CA HIS A 141 -4.21 -7.05 1.89
C HIS A 141 -4.01 -8.20 0.89
N GLY A 142 -3.81 -7.93 -0.40
CA GLY A 142 -3.56 -8.97 -1.41
C GLY A 142 -4.70 -9.99 -1.57
N GLN A 143 -5.96 -9.58 -1.39
CA GLN A 143 -7.10 -10.51 -1.24
C GLN A 143 -7.38 -11.40 -2.44
N THR A 144 -7.09 -10.94 -3.66
CA THR A 144 -7.32 -11.70 -4.91
C THR A 144 -6.02 -12.09 -5.61
N MET A 145 -4.89 -12.05 -4.88
CA MET A 145 -3.57 -12.37 -5.40
C MET A 145 -3.55 -13.72 -6.13
N ARG A 146 -3.06 -13.71 -7.38
CA ARG A 146 -2.91 -14.94 -8.17
C ARG A 146 -1.65 -15.69 -7.78
N GLN A 147 -1.63 -16.99 -8.05
CA GLN A 147 -0.48 -17.84 -7.76
C GLN A 147 0.80 -17.36 -8.47
N ASP A 148 0.71 -16.91 -9.73
CA ASP A 148 1.86 -16.40 -10.49
C ASP A 148 2.44 -15.11 -9.89
N GLN A 149 1.64 -14.33 -9.17
CA GLN A 149 2.07 -13.07 -8.56
C GLN A 149 2.90 -13.31 -7.29
N VAL A 150 2.70 -14.42 -6.60
CA VAL A 150 3.45 -14.76 -5.37
C VAL A 150 4.95 -14.83 -5.66
N ASP A 151 5.34 -15.56 -6.71
CA ASP A 151 6.75 -15.69 -7.11
C ASP A 151 7.35 -14.34 -7.55
N ARG A 152 6.54 -13.49 -8.17
CA ARG A 152 6.96 -12.17 -8.64
C ARG A 152 7.12 -11.17 -7.51
N LEU A 153 6.25 -11.21 -6.49
CA LEU A 153 6.44 -10.45 -5.25
C LEU A 153 7.76 -10.83 -4.59
N ALA A 154 8.02 -12.14 -4.45
CA ALA A 154 9.28 -12.64 -3.87
C ALA A 154 10.50 -12.20 -4.69
N ALA A 155 10.43 -12.29 -6.02
CA ALA A 155 11.50 -11.83 -6.91
C ALA A 155 11.81 -10.34 -6.76
N GLN A 156 10.80 -9.51 -6.44
CA GLN A 156 10.96 -8.08 -6.20
C GLN A 156 11.23 -7.70 -4.74
N GLY A 157 11.25 -8.67 -3.82
CA GLY A 157 11.42 -8.41 -2.38
C GLY A 157 10.21 -7.71 -1.74
N ILE A 158 9.02 -7.85 -2.35
CA ILE A 158 7.78 -7.28 -1.81
C ILE A 158 7.23 -8.24 -0.76
N PHE A 159 7.06 -7.74 0.47
CA PHE A 159 6.50 -8.51 1.58
C PHE A 159 4.95 -8.48 1.54
N PRO A 160 4.27 -9.63 1.50
CA PRO A 160 2.81 -9.67 1.55
C PRO A 160 2.30 -9.65 3.01
N SER A 161 1.76 -8.50 3.43
CA SER A 161 1.02 -8.36 4.69
C SER A 161 -0.45 -8.70 4.46
N LEU A 162 -0.75 -10.00 4.54
CA LEU A 162 -2.09 -10.55 4.31
C LEU A 162 -2.95 -10.47 5.58
N PHE A 163 -4.27 -10.35 5.40
CA PHE A 163 -5.23 -10.37 6.50
C PHE A 163 -6.15 -11.61 6.40
N PRO A 164 -5.71 -12.78 6.87
CA PRO A 164 -6.41 -14.05 6.65
C PRO A 164 -7.76 -14.16 7.35
N MET A 165 -8.01 -13.41 8.44
CA MET A 165 -9.35 -13.34 9.06
C MET A 165 -10.42 -12.85 8.09
N HIS A 166 -10.02 -12.10 7.07
CA HIS A 166 -10.93 -11.61 6.05
C HIS A 166 -11.66 -12.74 5.30
N THR A 167 -11.01 -13.88 5.07
CA THR A 167 -11.66 -15.00 4.37
C THR A 167 -12.71 -15.68 5.25
N PHE A 168 -12.51 -15.68 6.58
CA PHE A 168 -13.46 -16.22 7.53
C PHE A 168 -14.71 -15.34 7.66
N ASP A 169 -14.54 -14.02 7.77
CA ASP A 169 -15.66 -13.10 7.98
C ASP A 169 -16.42 -12.76 6.68
N TRP A 170 -15.74 -12.79 5.54
CA TRP A 170 -16.28 -12.26 4.29
C TRP A 170 -16.12 -13.19 3.09
N GLY A 171 -15.64 -14.43 3.27
CA GLY A 171 -15.43 -15.37 2.16
C GLY A 171 -16.66 -15.46 1.25
N ASP A 172 -17.85 -15.60 1.84
CA ASP A 172 -19.14 -15.71 1.14
C ASP A 172 -19.52 -14.47 0.32
N TRP A 173 -18.90 -13.31 0.56
CA TRP A 173 -19.12 -12.09 -0.22
C TRP A 173 -18.21 -11.98 -1.46
N HIS A 174 -17.17 -12.81 -1.54
CA HIS A 174 -16.19 -12.81 -2.64
C HIS A 174 -16.44 -13.93 -3.66
N VAL A 175 -17.32 -14.90 -3.36
CA VAL A 175 -17.78 -15.98 -4.26
C VAL A 175 -19.15 -15.71 -4.84
#